data_AF-A0A6N7SL98-F1
#
_entry.id   AF-A0A6N7SL98-F1
#
_cell.length_a   1.000
_cell.length_b   1.000
_cell.length_c   1.000
_cell.angle_alpha   90.00
_cell.angle_beta   90.00
_cell.angle_gamma   90.00
#
_symmetry.space_group_name_H-M   'P 1'
#
loop_
_entity.id
_entity.type
_entity.pdbx_description
1 polymer ?
#
loop_
_entity_poly.entity_id
_entity_poly.type
_entity_poly.pdbx_seq_one_letter_code
_entity_poly.pdbx_strand_id
1 'polypeptide(L)'
;MEGTTQNTWPESYYSEKDPGLRRILLEEEIRQHPGVSENDLRQKLWEIRYVSRDKKNTGQQVDNYIGGWMEMLYLSRNNGGLFGFRYAAKELRKTIKKMGFSEAEEYGETGREVLYREIYHLCSFYYHLCATDKGYGTKLMGMMSMKDEDITMKIAKEVLQNAYRLPMNTGLVQEMEVFTKAATQAFYDYFPREKDKLDSQVEKLRK
;
A
#
# COMPACT_ATOMS: atom_id res chain seq x y z
N MET A 1 23.29 19.57 27.28
CA MET A 1 23.53 19.15 25.89
C MET A 1 22.43 18.17 25.55
N GLU A 2 21.35 18.69 24.97
CA GLU A 2 20.19 17.89 24.58
C GLU A 2 20.61 16.96 23.44
N GLY A 3 20.45 15.66 23.66
CA GLY A 3 20.70 14.65 22.65
C GLY A 3 19.64 14.78 21.58
N THR A 4 19.99 15.44 20.47
CA THR A 4 19.23 15.37 19.23
C THR A 4 19.19 13.92 18.79
N THR A 5 18.05 13.26 18.99
CA THR A 5 17.72 12.04 18.23
C THR A 5 17.80 12.42 16.76
N GLN A 6 18.88 12.00 16.10
CA GLN A 6 19.11 12.16 14.67
C GLN A 6 17.88 11.63 13.94
N ASN A 7 17.10 12.52 13.33
CA ASN A 7 16.00 12.12 12.45
C ASN A 7 16.63 11.33 11.29
N THR A 8 16.39 10.02 11.24
CA THR A 8 16.89 9.14 10.16
C THR A 8 16.02 9.30 8.94
N TRP A 9 15.87 10.53 8.45
CA TRP A 9 15.05 10.83 7.28
C TRP A 9 15.63 10.15 6.02
N PRO A 10 14.79 9.58 5.13
CA PRO A 10 13.33 9.49 5.19
C PRO A 10 12.75 8.25 5.91
N GLU A 11 13.59 7.37 6.46
CA GLU A 11 13.19 6.07 7.04
C GLU A 11 12.24 6.24 8.23
N SER A 12 12.41 7.29 9.04
CA SER A 12 11.48 7.63 10.13
C SER A 12 10.04 7.81 9.61
N TYR A 13 9.87 8.58 8.52
CA TYR A 13 8.57 8.83 7.89
C TYR A 13 7.91 7.58 7.26
N TYR A 14 8.71 6.69 6.67
CA TYR A 14 8.21 5.48 6.03
C TYR A 14 8.01 4.30 6.98
N SER A 15 8.55 4.38 8.20
CA SER A 15 8.35 3.37 9.26
C SER A 15 7.19 3.71 10.20
N GLU A 16 6.84 5.00 10.32
CA GLU A 16 5.75 5.48 11.16
C GLU A 16 4.37 5.12 10.57
N LYS A 17 3.49 4.58 11.40
CA LYS A 17 2.16 4.09 11.03
C LYS A 17 1.05 5.05 11.43
N ASP A 18 1.27 5.90 12.44
CA ASP A 18 0.31 6.93 12.83
C ASP A 18 0.31 8.08 11.81
N PRO A 19 -0.82 8.35 11.13
CA PRO A 19 -0.87 9.37 10.09
C PRO A 19 -0.49 10.78 10.58
N GLY A 20 -0.83 11.11 11.83
CA GLY A 20 -0.54 12.41 12.44
C GLY A 20 0.95 12.58 12.72
N LEU A 21 1.61 11.57 13.28
CA LEU A 21 3.06 11.57 13.46
C LEU A 21 3.80 11.59 12.12
N ARG A 22 3.34 10.82 11.11
CA ARG A 22 3.88 10.91 9.74
C ARG A 22 3.80 12.34 9.20
N ARG A 23 2.69 13.04 9.47
CA ARG A 23 2.53 14.44 9.05
C ARG A 23 3.52 15.36 9.73
N ILE A 24 3.68 15.24 11.05
CA ILE A 24 4.63 16.04 11.82
C ILE A 24 6.07 15.83 11.31
N LEU A 25 6.47 14.58 11.06
CA LEU A 25 7.80 14.26 10.51
C LEU A 25 8.02 14.92 9.14
N LEU A 26 7.03 14.86 8.25
CA LEU A 26 7.10 15.47 6.92
C LEU A 26 7.13 16.99 6.97
N GLU A 27 6.32 17.61 7.83
CA GLU A 27 6.29 19.07 8.00
C GLU A 27 7.59 19.61 8.59
N GLU A 28 8.19 18.87 9.53
CA GLU A 28 9.50 19.22 10.08
C GLU A 28 10.58 19.14 9.01
N GLU A 29 10.59 18.07 8.21
CA GLU A 29 11.52 17.94 7.10
C GLU A 29 11.37 19.07 6.07
N ILE A 30 10.14 19.39 5.65
CA ILE A 30 9.87 20.48 4.70
C ILE A 30 10.38 21.82 5.26
N ARG A 31 10.21 22.05 6.57
CA ARG A 31 10.68 23.26 7.24
C ARG A 31 12.20 23.35 7.25
N GLN A 32 12.89 22.24 7.53
CA GLN A 32 14.36 22.19 7.57
C GLN A 32 14.99 22.23 6.18
N HIS A 33 14.32 21.64 5.19
CA HIS A 33 14.80 21.49 3.82
C HIS A 33 13.76 21.99 2.79
N PRO A 34 13.53 23.32 2.71
CA PRO A 34 12.54 23.89 1.80
C PRO A 34 12.98 23.74 0.33
N GLY A 35 12.01 23.46 -0.56
CA GLY A 35 12.23 23.36 -2.01
C GLY A 35 12.75 22.02 -2.52
N VAL A 36 12.79 20.99 -1.67
CA VAL A 36 13.08 19.60 -2.06
C VAL A 36 11.85 19.00 -2.76
N SER A 37 11.96 18.72 -4.06
CA SER A 37 10.83 18.29 -4.89
C SER A 37 10.22 16.96 -4.44
N GLU A 38 11.02 16.06 -3.86
CA GLU A 38 10.53 14.82 -3.26
C GLU A 38 9.58 15.07 -2.10
N ASN A 39 9.82 16.13 -1.32
CA ASN A 39 8.99 16.47 -0.18
C ASN A 39 7.65 17.08 -0.62
N ASP A 40 7.64 17.84 -1.71
CA ASP A 40 6.40 18.29 -2.36
C ASP A 40 5.54 17.08 -2.80
N LEU A 41 6.17 16.07 -3.40
CA LEU A 41 5.47 14.85 -3.78
C LEU A 41 4.98 14.06 -2.55
N ARG A 42 5.80 13.88 -1.52
CA ARG A 42 5.38 13.24 -0.25
C ARG A 42 4.20 13.96 0.36
N GLN A 43 4.18 15.29 0.32
CA GLN A 43 3.05 16.08 0.77
C GLN A 43 1.78 15.78 -0.03
N LYS A 44 1.85 15.83 -1.37
CA LYS A 44 0.72 15.48 -2.25
C LYS A 44 0.19 14.08 -1.97
N LEU A 45 1.07 13.08 -1.87
CA LEU A 45 0.69 11.69 -1.63
C LEU A 45 0.10 11.49 -0.23
N TRP A 46 0.62 12.17 0.80
CA TRP A 46 0.06 12.14 2.15
C TRP A 46 -1.37 12.68 2.17
N GLU A 47 -1.63 13.79 1.46
CA GLU A 47 -2.96 14.41 1.35
C GLU A 47 -3.95 13.53 0.56
N ILE A 48 -3.47 12.86 -0.50
CA ILE A 48 -4.25 11.87 -1.25
C ILE A 48 -4.60 10.66 -0.38
N ARG A 49 -3.63 10.20 0.43
CA ARG A 49 -3.78 9.00 1.25
C ARG A 49 -4.69 9.22 2.45
N TYR A 50 -4.50 10.30 3.21
CA TYR A 50 -5.19 10.52 4.47
C TYR A 50 -6.27 11.60 4.32
N VAL A 51 -7.46 11.19 3.90
CA VAL A 51 -8.58 12.10 3.72
C VAL A 51 -9.35 12.27 5.01
N SER A 52 -9.49 13.52 5.46
CA SER A 52 -10.33 13.83 6.61
C SER A 52 -11.77 13.43 6.32
N ARG A 53 -12.34 12.59 7.19
CA ARG A 53 -13.68 12.05 6.99
C ARG A 53 -14.78 13.01 7.42
N ASP A 54 -14.43 14.12 8.09
CA ASP A 54 -15.41 14.84 8.87
C ASP A 54 -15.48 16.35 8.60
N LYS A 55 -16.71 16.79 8.28
CA LYS A 55 -17.14 18.19 8.46
C LYS A 55 -17.34 18.53 9.95
N LYS A 56 -17.33 17.54 10.86
CA LYS A 56 -17.60 17.67 12.31
C LYS A 56 -16.35 17.56 13.21
N ASN A 57 -15.12 17.64 12.67
CA ASN A 57 -13.88 17.70 13.46
C ASN A 57 -13.66 16.56 14.48
N THR A 58 -14.08 15.33 14.20
CA THR A 58 -13.80 14.17 15.09
C THR A 58 -12.37 13.64 14.99
N GLY A 59 -11.56 14.15 14.06
CA GLY A 59 -10.19 13.70 13.84
C GLY A 59 -10.05 12.34 13.14
N GLN A 60 -11.15 11.68 12.73
CA GLN A 60 -11.06 10.44 11.97
C GLN A 60 -10.61 10.71 10.52
N GLN A 61 -9.46 10.15 10.16
CA GLN A 61 -8.96 10.09 8.80
C GLN A 61 -9.27 8.74 8.17
N VAL A 62 -9.61 8.73 6.88
CA VAL A 62 -9.69 7.51 6.06
C VAL A 62 -8.36 7.35 5.34
N ASP A 63 -7.75 6.17 5.47
CA ASP A 63 -6.62 5.77 4.62
C ASP A 63 -7.17 5.27 3.27
N ASN A 64 -7.12 6.14 2.26
CA ASN A 64 -7.53 5.85 0.89
C ASN A 64 -6.68 4.76 0.25
N TYR A 65 -5.44 4.55 0.69
CA TYR A 65 -4.59 3.50 0.14
C TYR A 65 -5.06 2.12 0.62
N ILE A 66 -5.46 2.01 1.89
CA ILE A 66 -6.15 0.80 2.40
C ILE A 66 -7.48 0.62 1.64
N GLY A 67 -8.22 1.70 1.40
CA GLY A 67 -9.41 1.68 0.53
C GLY A 67 -9.11 1.08 -0.85
N GLY A 68 -8.06 1.57 -1.51
CA GLY A 68 -7.61 1.07 -2.82
C GLY A 68 -7.17 -0.40 -2.79
N TRP A 69 -6.44 -0.82 -1.75
CA TRP A 69 -6.10 -2.23 -1.53
C TRP A 69 -7.35 -3.12 -1.49
N MET A 70 -8.38 -2.69 -0.74
CA MET A 70 -9.64 -3.43 -0.63
C MET A 70 -10.47 -3.40 -1.92
N GLU A 71 -10.50 -2.27 -2.65
CA GLU A 71 -11.12 -2.17 -3.98
C GLU A 71 -10.49 -3.17 -4.95
N MET A 72 -9.15 -3.25 -4.98
CA MET A 72 -8.43 -4.22 -5.82
C MET A 72 -8.72 -5.67 -5.42
N LEU A 73 -8.79 -5.98 -4.12
CA LEU A 73 -9.14 -7.33 -3.67
C LEU A 73 -10.55 -7.71 -4.13
N TYR A 74 -11.50 -6.79 -4.00
CA TYR A 74 -12.85 -6.98 -4.50
C TYR A 74 -12.87 -7.23 -6.02
N LEU A 75 -12.17 -6.41 -6.79
CA LEU A 75 -12.03 -6.57 -8.24
C LEU A 75 -11.43 -7.95 -8.57
N SER A 76 -10.35 -8.35 -7.91
CA SER A 76 -9.67 -9.64 -8.16
C SER A 76 -10.58 -10.86 -7.95
N ARG A 77 -11.59 -10.75 -7.08
CA ARG A 77 -12.51 -11.84 -6.71
C ARG A 77 -13.78 -11.89 -7.56
N ASN A 78 -14.23 -10.75 -8.10
CA ASN A 78 -15.57 -10.62 -8.68
C ASN A 78 -15.59 -10.37 -10.20
N ASN A 79 -14.45 -10.36 -10.88
CA ASN A 79 -14.36 -10.03 -12.31
C ASN A 79 -14.41 -11.26 -13.26
N GLY A 80 -15.07 -12.34 -12.85
CA GLY A 80 -15.13 -13.60 -13.61
C GLY A 80 -15.99 -13.53 -14.88
N GLY A 81 -15.37 -13.28 -16.03
CA GLY A 81 -16.00 -13.41 -17.35
C GLY A 81 -15.23 -12.75 -18.49
N LEU A 82 -15.47 -13.17 -19.74
CA LEU A 82 -14.81 -12.65 -20.96
C LEU A 82 -15.02 -11.14 -21.20
N PHE A 83 -16.01 -10.53 -20.59
CA PHE A 83 -16.27 -9.07 -20.64
C PHE A 83 -15.89 -8.34 -19.35
N GLY A 84 -15.59 -9.07 -18.26
CA GLY A 84 -15.24 -8.51 -16.96
C GLY A 84 -13.87 -7.83 -16.95
N PHE A 85 -12.94 -8.25 -17.81
CA PHE A 85 -11.57 -7.73 -17.82
C PHE A 85 -11.48 -6.24 -18.22
N ARG A 86 -12.32 -5.77 -19.16
CA ARG A 86 -12.32 -4.35 -19.58
C ARG A 86 -12.81 -3.44 -18.46
N TYR A 87 -13.85 -3.88 -17.75
CA TYR A 87 -14.35 -3.20 -16.56
C TYR A 87 -13.29 -3.21 -15.45
N ALA A 88 -12.70 -4.38 -15.18
CA ALA A 88 -11.63 -4.56 -14.21
C ALA A 88 -10.44 -3.63 -14.48
N ALA A 89 -9.99 -3.52 -15.73
CA ALA A 89 -8.89 -2.65 -16.12
C ALA A 89 -9.24 -1.17 -15.91
N LYS A 90 -10.47 -0.77 -16.24
CA LYS A 90 -10.96 0.60 -16.02
C LYS A 90 -11.02 0.93 -14.53
N GLU A 91 -11.57 0.04 -13.70
CA GLU A 91 -11.65 0.27 -12.26
C GLU A 91 -10.27 0.22 -11.60
N LEU A 92 -9.37 -0.68 -12.02
CA LEU A 92 -8.00 -0.70 -11.51
C LEU A 92 -7.27 0.63 -11.78
N ARG A 93 -7.37 1.15 -13.01
CA ARG A 93 -6.79 2.47 -13.35
C ARG A 93 -7.37 3.60 -12.51
N LYS A 94 -8.67 3.59 -12.26
CA LYS A 94 -9.30 4.56 -11.35
C LYS A 94 -8.75 4.42 -9.93
N THR A 95 -8.61 3.20 -9.43
CA THR A 95 -8.09 2.93 -8.09
C THR A 95 -6.65 3.43 -7.95
N ILE A 96 -5.73 3.08 -8.85
CA ILE A 96 -4.34 3.56 -8.75
C ILE A 96 -4.21 5.08 -8.97
N LYS A 97 -5.08 5.68 -9.80
CA LYS A 97 -5.17 7.13 -9.92
C LYS A 97 -5.56 7.78 -8.59
N LYS A 98 -6.57 7.24 -7.88
CA LYS A 98 -6.93 7.71 -6.53
C LYS A 98 -5.81 7.48 -5.49
N MET A 99 -4.86 6.61 -5.79
CA MET A 99 -3.69 6.36 -4.93
C MET A 99 -2.49 7.25 -5.30
N GLY A 100 -2.62 8.20 -6.21
CA GLY A 100 -1.55 9.16 -6.50
C GLY A 100 -0.52 8.70 -7.53
N PHE A 101 -0.83 7.67 -8.34
CA PHE A 101 0.12 7.17 -9.34
C PHE A 101 0.44 8.22 -10.41
N SER A 102 -0.57 8.99 -10.85
CA SER A 102 -0.38 10.05 -11.84
C SER A 102 0.49 11.18 -11.28
N GLU A 103 0.28 11.54 -10.02
CA GLU A 103 1.04 12.56 -9.30
C GLU A 103 2.50 12.15 -9.13
N ALA A 104 2.77 10.86 -8.90
CA ALA A 104 4.13 10.33 -8.87
C ALA A 104 4.78 10.31 -10.27
N GLU A 105 4.02 9.97 -11.32
CA GLU A 105 4.53 9.92 -12.69
C GLU A 105 5.09 11.28 -13.17
N GLU A 106 4.49 12.40 -12.73
CA GLU A 106 4.97 13.76 -13.02
C GLU A 106 6.41 14.04 -12.53
N TYR A 107 6.93 13.25 -11.60
CA TYR A 107 8.27 13.37 -11.02
C TYR A 107 9.26 12.34 -11.59
N GLY A 108 8.88 11.58 -12.62
CA GLY A 108 9.76 10.61 -13.27
C GLY A 108 10.27 9.51 -12.32
N GLU A 109 11.56 9.17 -12.42
CA GLU A 109 12.16 8.10 -11.61
C GLU A 109 12.14 8.42 -10.10
N THR A 110 12.32 9.69 -9.74
CA THR A 110 12.19 10.14 -8.35
C THR A 110 10.78 9.88 -7.82
N GLY A 111 9.76 10.18 -8.62
CA GLY A 111 8.38 9.90 -8.25
C GLY A 111 8.09 8.40 -8.13
N ARG A 112 8.68 7.60 -9.01
CA ARG A 112 8.62 6.14 -8.95
C ARG A 112 9.16 5.59 -7.63
N GLU A 113 10.28 6.10 -7.13
CA GLU A 113 10.89 5.71 -5.86
C GLU A 113 10.03 6.14 -4.66
N VAL A 114 9.51 7.38 -4.66
CA VAL A 114 8.62 7.86 -3.59
C VAL A 114 7.34 7.03 -3.54
N LEU A 115 6.73 6.73 -4.69
CA LEU A 115 5.55 5.89 -4.78
C LEU A 115 5.83 4.45 -4.31
N TYR A 116 6.98 3.88 -4.71
CA TYR A 116 7.41 2.56 -4.23
C TYR A 116 7.41 2.50 -2.70
N ARG A 117 8.00 3.50 -2.03
CA ARG A 117 8.05 3.55 -0.57
C ARG A 117 6.68 3.74 0.07
N GLU A 118 5.80 4.53 -0.52
CA GLU A 118 4.42 4.69 -0.03
C GLU A 118 3.59 3.40 -0.17
N ILE A 119 3.73 2.66 -1.27
CA ILE A 119 3.06 1.37 -1.45
C ILE A 119 3.66 0.29 -0.57
N TYR A 120 4.98 0.29 -0.36
CA TYR A 120 5.64 -0.59 0.59
C TYR A 120 5.08 -0.34 2.00
N HIS A 121 5.01 0.93 2.41
CA HIS A 121 4.44 1.33 3.69
C HIS A 121 2.97 0.88 3.82
N LEU A 122 2.13 1.09 2.79
CA LEU A 122 0.77 0.56 2.74
C LEU A 122 0.72 -0.95 3.01
N CYS A 123 1.51 -1.72 2.27
CA CYS A 123 1.48 -3.18 2.34
C CYS A 123 1.95 -3.67 3.71
N SER A 124 3.08 -3.15 4.21
CA SER A 124 3.59 -3.45 5.56
C SER A 124 2.57 -3.09 6.65
N PHE A 125 1.92 -1.92 6.54
CA PHE A 125 0.87 -1.52 7.48
C PHE A 125 -0.35 -2.45 7.41
N TYR A 126 -0.80 -2.82 6.22
CA TYR A 126 -1.89 -3.77 6.04
C TYR A 126 -1.58 -5.14 6.65
N TYR A 127 -0.37 -5.67 6.44
CA TYR A 127 0.05 -6.95 7.03
C TYR A 127 0.11 -6.86 8.55
N HIS A 128 0.59 -5.74 9.07
CA HIS A 128 0.57 -5.48 10.49
C HIS A 128 -0.83 -5.51 11.07
N LEU A 129 -1.78 -4.77 10.49
CA LEU A 129 -3.17 -4.77 10.91
C LEU A 129 -3.79 -6.17 10.86
N CYS A 130 -3.44 -6.97 9.85
CA CYS A 130 -3.91 -8.35 9.73
C CYS A 130 -3.33 -9.28 10.80
N ALA A 131 -2.07 -9.09 11.18
CA ALA A 131 -1.35 -9.96 12.10
C ALA A 131 -1.58 -9.60 13.58
N THR A 132 -1.78 -8.32 13.91
CA THR A 132 -1.80 -7.86 15.31
C THR A 132 -3.17 -7.46 15.81
N ASP A 133 -4.07 -7.00 14.94
CA ASP A 133 -5.39 -6.54 15.35
C ASP A 133 -6.45 -7.63 15.16
N LYS A 134 -6.78 -8.32 16.25
CA LYS A 134 -7.82 -9.37 16.26
C LYS A 134 -9.20 -8.83 15.84
N GLY A 135 -9.49 -7.54 16.03
CA GLY A 135 -10.78 -6.92 15.69
C GLY A 135 -10.81 -6.36 14.27
N TYR A 136 -9.76 -5.66 13.83
CA TYR A 136 -9.62 -5.12 12.49
C TYR A 136 -9.34 -6.22 11.47
N GLY A 137 -8.50 -7.19 11.83
CA GLY A 137 -8.36 -8.46 11.14
C GLY A 137 -9.73 -9.13 10.97
N THR A 138 -10.44 -9.47 12.05
CA THR A 138 -11.79 -10.09 11.97
C THR A 138 -12.79 -9.27 11.14
N LYS A 139 -12.83 -7.93 11.26
CA LYS A 139 -13.74 -7.05 10.51
C LYS A 139 -13.43 -6.97 9.02
N LEU A 140 -12.15 -6.90 8.63
CA LEU A 140 -11.74 -6.93 7.22
C LEU A 140 -11.78 -8.35 6.64
N MET A 141 -11.61 -9.36 7.48
CA MET A 141 -11.36 -10.75 7.08
C MET A 141 -12.53 -11.69 7.30
N GLY A 142 -13.62 -11.24 7.95
CA GLY A 142 -14.88 -11.96 8.11
C GLY A 142 -14.82 -13.27 8.91
N MET A 143 -13.78 -13.50 9.72
CA MET A 143 -13.54 -14.81 10.36
C MET A 143 -13.16 -14.70 11.84
N MET A 144 -13.69 -15.62 12.66
CA MET A 144 -13.26 -15.89 14.04
C MET A 144 -11.77 -16.29 14.09
N SER A 145 -11.13 -16.11 15.25
CA SER A 145 -9.68 -16.23 15.49
C SER A 145 -8.96 -17.30 14.65
N MET A 146 -8.09 -16.87 13.74
CA MET A 146 -7.18 -17.72 12.96
C MET A 146 -5.85 -17.95 13.68
N LYS A 147 -5.14 -19.03 13.32
CA LYS A 147 -3.73 -19.22 13.71
C LYS A 147 -2.82 -18.35 12.83
N ASP A 148 -1.64 -18.00 13.31
CA ASP A 148 -0.69 -17.12 12.61
C ASP A 148 -0.28 -17.64 11.21
N GLU A 149 -0.16 -18.96 11.04
CA GLU A 149 0.12 -19.59 9.75
C GLU A 149 -0.99 -19.37 8.72
N ASP A 150 -2.25 -19.36 9.16
CA ASP A 150 -3.43 -19.12 8.31
C ASP A 150 -3.48 -17.66 7.86
N ILE A 151 -3.11 -16.72 8.75
CA ILE A 151 -3.02 -15.29 8.44
C ILE A 151 -1.95 -15.04 7.37
N THR A 152 -0.76 -15.62 7.54
CA THR A 152 0.34 -15.42 6.57
C THR A 152 -0.02 -15.99 5.19
N MET A 153 -0.59 -17.20 5.13
CA MET A 153 -1.00 -17.81 3.87
C MET A 153 -2.11 -17.01 3.18
N LYS A 154 -3.04 -16.45 3.97
CA LYS A 154 -4.07 -15.56 3.46
C LYS A 154 -3.48 -14.28 2.87
N ILE A 155 -2.57 -13.62 3.59
CA ILE A 155 -1.89 -12.43 3.10
C ILE A 155 -1.15 -12.75 1.79
N ALA A 156 -0.40 -13.86 1.72
CA ALA A 156 0.27 -14.28 0.50
C ALA A 156 -0.70 -14.43 -0.69
N LYS A 157 -1.89 -15.01 -0.46
CA LYS A 157 -2.95 -15.13 -1.47
C LYS A 157 -3.51 -13.78 -1.90
N GLU A 158 -3.64 -12.83 -0.98
CA GLU A 158 -4.13 -11.47 -1.27
C GLU A 158 -3.09 -10.63 -2.03
N VAL A 159 -1.80 -10.78 -1.69
CA VAL A 159 -0.69 -10.25 -2.50
C VAL A 159 -0.73 -10.83 -3.91
N LEU A 160 -0.84 -12.15 -4.05
CA LEU A 160 -0.97 -12.80 -5.36
C LEU A 160 -2.18 -12.27 -6.15
N GLN A 161 -3.31 -12.01 -5.49
CA GLN A 161 -4.51 -11.47 -6.11
C GLN A 161 -4.28 -10.04 -6.64
N ASN A 162 -3.81 -9.12 -5.80
CA ASN A 162 -3.69 -7.70 -6.14
C ASN A 162 -2.45 -7.38 -6.97
N ALA A 163 -1.30 -7.95 -6.63
CA ALA A 163 -0.02 -7.60 -7.21
C ALA A 163 0.33 -8.40 -8.47
N TYR A 164 -0.33 -9.54 -8.71
CA TYR A 164 0.00 -10.42 -9.84
C TYR A 164 -1.21 -10.72 -10.71
N ARG A 165 -2.23 -11.40 -10.18
CA ARG A 165 -3.38 -11.85 -10.96
C ARG A 165 -4.19 -10.71 -11.53
N LEU A 166 -4.51 -9.70 -10.73
CA LEU A 166 -5.30 -8.56 -11.19
C LEU A 166 -4.59 -7.78 -12.32
N PRO A 167 -3.30 -7.42 -12.20
CA PRO A 167 -2.54 -6.83 -13.31
C PRO A 167 -2.49 -7.71 -14.56
N MET A 168 -2.23 -9.02 -14.42
CA MET A 168 -2.19 -9.95 -15.56
C MET A 168 -3.54 -10.04 -16.26
N ASN A 169 -4.62 -10.23 -15.51
CA ASN A 169 -5.97 -10.36 -16.05
C ASN A 169 -6.48 -9.07 -16.72
N THR A 170 -5.96 -7.91 -16.32
CA THR A 170 -6.34 -6.61 -16.87
C THR A 170 -5.41 -6.12 -17.98
N GLY A 171 -4.28 -6.80 -18.20
CA GLY A 171 -3.24 -6.35 -19.13
C GLY A 171 -2.45 -5.14 -18.63
N LEU A 172 -2.46 -4.87 -17.32
CA LEU A 172 -1.86 -3.68 -16.69
C LEU A 172 -0.57 -3.98 -15.93
N VAL A 173 0.14 -5.04 -16.31
CA VAL A 173 1.37 -5.50 -15.63
C VAL A 173 2.43 -4.39 -15.55
N GLN A 174 2.61 -3.61 -16.62
CA GLN A 174 3.58 -2.49 -16.64
C GLN A 174 3.13 -1.33 -15.75
N GLU A 175 1.86 -0.90 -15.85
CA GLU A 175 1.29 0.17 -15.01
C GLU A 175 1.35 -0.19 -13.51
N MET A 176 1.28 -1.48 -13.18
CA MET A 176 1.30 -1.98 -11.80
C MET A 176 2.69 -2.40 -11.31
N GLU A 177 3.76 -2.22 -12.10
CA GLU A 177 5.09 -2.76 -11.78
C GLU A 177 5.61 -2.29 -10.42
N VAL A 178 5.47 -0.99 -10.11
CA VAL A 178 5.86 -0.41 -8.82
C VAL A 178 5.08 -1.04 -7.68
N PHE A 179 3.77 -1.22 -7.86
CA PHE A 179 2.91 -1.84 -6.87
C PHE A 179 3.32 -3.29 -6.61
N THR A 180 3.55 -4.05 -7.68
CA THR A 180 3.95 -5.46 -7.59
C THR A 180 5.27 -5.61 -6.85
N LYS A 181 6.26 -4.79 -7.19
CA LYS A 181 7.57 -4.79 -6.50
C LYS A 181 7.41 -4.46 -5.02
N ALA A 182 6.73 -3.36 -4.69
CA ALA A 182 6.57 -2.89 -3.32
C ALA A 182 5.79 -3.87 -2.43
N ALA A 183 4.67 -4.42 -2.93
CA ALA A 183 3.88 -5.40 -2.19
C ALA A 183 4.65 -6.71 -1.95
N THR A 184 5.42 -7.16 -2.94
CA THR A 184 6.24 -8.37 -2.83
C THR A 184 7.36 -8.18 -1.82
N GLN A 185 8.09 -7.05 -1.91
CA GLN A 185 9.17 -6.76 -0.99
C GLN A 185 8.65 -6.59 0.45
N ALA A 186 7.54 -5.88 0.64
CA ALA A 186 6.91 -5.76 1.95
C ALA A 186 6.52 -7.12 2.52
N PHE A 187 6.04 -8.06 1.69
CA PHE A 187 5.72 -9.41 2.15
C PHE A 187 6.97 -10.16 2.60
N TYR A 188 8.05 -10.09 1.82
CA TYR A 188 9.32 -10.74 2.16
C TYR A 188 9.96 -10.21 3.43
N ASP A 189 9.85 -8.91 3.68
CA ASP A 189 10.45 -8.27 4.85
C ASP A 189 9.59 -8.49 6.10
N TYR A 190 8.26 -8.53 5.96
CA TYR A 190 7.34 -8.79 7.07
C TYR A 190 7.28 -10.28 7.45
N PHE A 191 7.38 -11.19 6.47
CA PHE A 191 7.33 -12.66 6.66
C PHE A 191 8.57 -13.35 6.07
N PRO A 192 9.77 -13.12 6.65
CA PRO A 192 11.02 -13.55 6.04
C PRO A 192 11.23 -15.07 6.00
N ARG A 193 10.50 -15.84 6.83
CA ARG A 193 10.59 -17.31 6.86
C ARG A 193 9.54 -17.99 5.97
N GLU A 194 8.62 -17.21 5.40
CA GLU A 194 7.46 -17.69 4.68
C GLU A 194 7.41 -17.21 3.22
N LYS A 195 8.53 -16.69 2.69
CA LYS A 195 8.65 -16.22 1.29
C LYS A 195 8.16 -17.25 0.27
N ASP A 196 8.49 -18.52 0.51
CA ASP A 196 8.06 -19.67 -0.31
C ASP A 196 6.53 -19.77 -0.47
N LYS A 197 5.75 -19.28 0.51
CA LYS A 197 4.27 -19.28 0.43
C LYS A 197 3.75 -18.36 -0.68
N LEU A 198 4.47 -17.28 -0.98
CA LEU A 198 4.16 -16.40 -2.11
C LEU A 198 4.84 -16.92 -3.39
N ASP A 199 6.12 -17.24 -3.33
CA ASP A 199 6.93 -17.61 -4.50
C ASP A 199 6.36 -18.84 -5.22
N SER A 200 6.00 -19.88 -4.45
CA SER A 200 5.37 -21.08 -5.01
C SER A 200 4.05 -20.82 -5.74
N GLN A 201 3.35 -19.73 -5.41
CA GLN A 201 2.12 -19.33 -6.08
C GLN A 201 2.39 -18.46 -7.31
N VAL A 202 3.36 -17.55 -7.23
CA VAL A 202 3.80 -16.72 -8.36
C VAL A 202 4.36 -17.60 -9.49
N GLU A 203 5.17 -18.61 -9.16
CA GLU A 203 5.71 -19.56 -10.13
C GLU A 203 4.62 -20.36 -10.85
N LYS A 204 3.50 -20.65 -10.18
CA LYS A 204 2.34 -21.30 -10.81
C LYS A 204 1.60 -20.41 -11.79
N LEU A 205 1.77 -19.08 -11.74
CA LEU A 205 1.18 -18.14 -12.71
C LEU A 205 2.01 -17.99 -13.98
N ARG A 206 3.31 -18.35 -13.93
CA ARG A 206 4.24 -18.26 -15.06
C ARG A 206 4.22 -19.50 -15.96
N LYS A 207 3.60 -20.59 -15.49
CA LYS A 207 3.40 -21.84 -16.22
C LYS A 207 2.05 -21.85 -16.91
#